data_AF-A0A7Y2GHP9-F1
#
_entry.id   AF-A0A7Y2GHP9-F1
#
_cell.length_a   1.000
_cell.length_b   1.000
_cell.length_c   1.000
_cell.angle_alpha   90.00
_cell.angle_beta   90.00
_cell.angle_gamma   90.00
#
_symmetry.space_group_name_H-M   'P 1'
#
loop_
_entity.id
_entity.type
_entity.pdbx_description
1 polymer ?
#
loop_
_entity_poly.entity_id
_entity_poly.type
_entity_poly.pdbx_seq_one_letter_code
_entity_poly.pdbx_strand_id
1 'polypeptide(L)'
;MPSNFKNGIRGARKRTGLTLDQVALLLGYKTTYSVSKFETGTRHPPISTALDFEIIYHTPVRLLFEDLYLERRKHLRNRWISKTESLPSSHWFPKGKAALRQSEFCFFGEKLLQDELSLLEKETVRKHALDLVNASAGLGQSPPWTLT
;
A
#
# COMPACT_ATOMS: atom_id res chain seq x y z
N MET A 1 16.02 13.90 21.01
CA MET A 1 16.24 13.11 19.77
C MET A 1 14.98 13.25 18.93
N PRO A 2 15.03 13.69 17.66
CA PRO A 2 13.81 13.71 16.86
C PRO A 2 13.31 12.28 16.72
N SER A 3 12.06 12.04 17.10
CA SER A 3 11.40 10.75 16.94
C SER A 3 11.14 10.54 15.45
N ASN A 4 11.99 9.75 14.79
CA ASN A 4 11.79 9.39 13.39
C ASN A 4 10.55 8.52 13.27
N PHE A 5 9.64 8.84 12.34
CA PHE A 5 8.52 7.97 12.04
C PHE A 5 8.99 6.82 11.14
N LYS A 6 8.46 5.62 11.38
CA LYS A 6 8.78 4.45 10.57
C LYS A 6 8.11 4.57 9.19
N ASN A 7 8.85 4.27 8.14
CA ASN A 7 8.34 4.21 6.77
C ASN A 7 9.14 3.22 5.92
N GLY A 8 8.55 2.78 4.82
CA GLY A 8 9.09 1.81 3.87
C GLY A 8 9.79 2.40 2.65
N ILE A 9 9.95 3.73 2.55
CA ILE A 9 10.48 4.43 1.35
C ILE A 9 11.85 3.88 0.95
N ARG A 10 12.77 3.75 1.91
CA ARG A 10 14.12 3.22 1.65
C ARG A 10 14.10 1.79 1.13
N GLY A 11 13.21 0.95 1.69
CA GLY A 11 13.05 -0.43 1.25
C GLY A 11 12.48 -0.52 -0.16
N ALA A 12 11.47 0.30 -0.47
CA ALA A 12 10.87 0.39 -1.80
C ALA A 12 11.88 0.88 -2.86
N ARG A 13 12.69 1.90 -2.55
CA ARG A 13 13.78 2.33 -3.44
C ARG A 13 14.79 1.22 -3.72
N LYS A 14 15.24 0.52 -2.68
CA LYS A 14 16.21 -0.57 -2.85
C LYS A 14 15.67 -1.69 -3.73
N ARG A 15 14.38 -2.04 -3.61
CA ARG A 15 13.73 -3.06 -4.45
C ARG A 15 13.66 -2.68 -5.93
N THR A 16 13.61 -1.39 -6.25
CA THR A 16 13.63 -0.90 -7.64
C THR A 16 15.03 -0.69 -8.21
N GLY A 17 16.08 -0.86 -7.40
CA GLY A 17 17.48 -0.66 -7.82
C GLY A 17 17.87 0.81 -8.00
N LEU A 18 17.01 1.76 -7.65
CA LEU A 18 17.28 3.19 -7.84
C LEU A 18 18.25 3.75 -6.79
N THR A 19 19.13 4.65 -7.22
CA THR A 19 20.00 5.43 -6.32
C THR A 19 19.25 6.62 -5.72
N LEU A 20 19.78 7.21 -4.64
CA LEU A 20 19.20 8.43 -4.08
C LEU A 20 19.23 9.60 -5.09
N ASP A 21 20.30 9.70 -5.88
CA ASP A 21 20.45 10.77 -6.88
C ASP A 21 19.42 10.64 -8.00
N GLN A 22 19.16 9.41 -8.49
CA GLN A 22 18.13 9.17 -9.49
C GLN A 22 16.74 9.54 -8.99
N VAL A 23 16.42 9.21 -7.74
CA VAL A 23 15.14 9.58 -7.13
C VAL A 23 15.04 11.10 -6.92
N ALA A 24 16.12 11.75 -6.47
CA ALA A 24 16.14 13.19 -6.32
C ALA A 24 15.91 13.90 -7.68
N LEU A 25 16.55 13.41 -8.74
CA LEU A 25 16.34 13.88 -10.11
C LEU A 25 14.88 13.73 -10.55
N LEU A 26 14.27 12.54 -10.36
CA LEU A 26 12.87 12.27 -10.73
C LEU A 26 11.88 13.17 -9.97
N LEU A 27 12.18 13.48 -8.71
CA LEU A 27 11.37 14.38 -7.88
C LEU A 27 11.66 15.88 -8.12
N GLY A 28 12.57 16.22 -9.04
CA GLY A 28 12.96 17.60 -9.32
C GLY A 28 13.77 18.26 -8.20
N TYR A 29 14.37 17.49 -7.30
CA TYR A 29 15.25 18.00 -6.25
C TYR A 29 16.69 18.17 -6.74
N LYS A 30 17.31 19.30 -6.36
CA LYS A 30 18.71 19.60 -6.67
C LYS A 30 19.70 18.71 -5.92
N THR A 31 19.30 18.14 -4.78
CA THR A 31 20.16 17.31 -3.93
C THR A 31 19.37 16.15 -3.32
N THR A 32 20.09 15.13 -2.87
CA THR A 32 19.52 13.95 -2.19
C THR A 32 19.08 14.22 -0.76
N TYR A 33 19.34 15.40 -0.22
CA TYR A 33 19.09 15.74 1.19
C TYR A 33 17.62 15.53 1.57
N SER A 34 16.68 16.06 0.78
CA SER A 34 15.24 15.90 1.03
C SER A 34 14.83 14.43 1.01
N VAL A 35 15.29 13.68 0.00
CA VAL A 35 14.99 12.24 -0.15
C VAL A 35 15.51 11.45 1.04
N SER A 36 16.74 11.72 1.47
CA SER A 36 17.34 11.09 2.67
C SER A 36 16.53 11.39 3.93
N LYS A 37 16.04 12.62 4.09
CA LYS A 37 15.19 13.00 5.23
C LYS A 37 13.84 12.27 5.23
N PHE A 38 13.25 12.08 4.06
CA PHE A 38 12.03 11.28 3.90
C PHE A 38 12.29 9.80 4.22
N GLU A 39 13.33 9.19 3.65
CA GLU A 39 13.70 7.78 3.89
C GLU A 39 14.03 7.47 5.35
N THR A 40 14.64 8.42 6.06
CA THR A 40 14.99 8.24 7.47
C THR A 40 13.83 8.52 8.41
N GLY A 41 12.70 9.02 7.90
CA GLY A 41 11.55 9.40 8.72
C GLY A 41 11.77 10.64 9.58
N THR A 42 12.81 11.42 9.28
CA THR A 42 13.09 12.68 9.98
C THR A 42 12.20 13.82 9.47
N ARG A 43 11.61 13.68 8.28
CA ARG A 43 10.67 14.62 7.67
C ARG A 43 9.57 13.86 6.93
N HIS A 44 8.33 14.33 7.04
CA HIS A 44 7.24 13.81 6.22
C HIS A 44 7.32 14.41 4.81
N PRO A 45 7.23 13.59 3.75
CA PRO A 45 7.02 14.12 2.41
C PRO A 45 5.63 14.77 2.31
N PRO A 46 5.48 15.86 1.53
CA PRO A 46 4.15 16.36 1.19
C PRO A 46 3.39 15.29 0.40
N ILE A 47 2.06 15.40 0.37
CA ILE A 47 1.21 14.40 -0.28
C ILE A 47 1.57 14.17 -1.75
N SER A 48 1.93 15.23 -2.49
CA SER A 48 2.39 15.12 -3.87
C SER A 48 3.63 14.21 -3.98
N THR A 49 4.66 14.48 -3.19
CA THR A 49 5.88 13.65 -3.16
C THR A 49 5.62 12.24 -2.67
N ALA A 50 4.68 12.03 -1.75
CA ALA A 50 4.27 10.69 -1.35
C ALA A 50 3.67 9.90 -2.52
N LEU A 51 2.81 10.54 -3.33
CA LEU A 51 2.25 9.94 -4.55
C LEU A 51 3.33 9.73 -5.62
N ASP A 52 4.27 10.66 -5.76
CA ASP A 52 5.41 10.48 -6.68
C ASP A 52 6.24 9.25 -6.29
N PHE A 53 6.46 8.99 -5.00
CA PHE A 53 7.09 7.75 -4.54
C PHE A 53 6.29 6.49 -4.89
N GLU A 54 4.96 6.55 -4.84
CA GLU A 54 4.12 5.43 -5.27
C GLU A 54 4.32 5.13 -6.76
N ILE A 55 4.38 6.17 -7.59
CA ILE A 55 4.62 6.05 -9.03
C ILE A 55 6.03 5.50 -9.30
N ILE A 56 7.05 6.08 -8.68
CA ILE A 56 8.46 5.71 -8.90
C ILE A 56 8.75 4.29 -8.40
N TYR A 57 8.19 3.89 -7.26
CA TYR A 57 8.48 2.60 -6.63
C TYR A 57 7.45 1.52 -6.88
N HIS A 58 6.38 1.83 -7.62
CA HIS A 58 5.24 0.93 -7.82
C HIS A 58 4.72 0.31 -6.51
N THR A 59 4.77 1.09 -5.43
CA THR A 59 4.39 0.67 -4.08
C THR A 59 3.37 1.66 -3.53
N PRO A 60 2.13 1.25 -3.25
CA PRO A 60 1.10 2.14 -2.73
C PRO A 60 1.55 2.97 -1.53
N VAL A 61 1.15 4.24 -1.45
CA VAL A 61 1.47 5.14 -0.32
C VAL A 61 1.14 4.49 1.02
N ARG A 62 0.00 3.77 1.12
CA ARG A 62 -0.37 3.05 2.35
C ARG A 62 0.67 2.01 2.80
N LEU A 63 1.40 1.39 1.89
CA LEU A 63 2.47 0.44 2.20
C LEU A 63 3.80 1.15 2.46
N LEU A 64 4.04 2.30 1.81
CA LEU A 64 5.20 3.15 2.13
C LEU A 64 5.10 3.73 3.54
N PHE A 65 3.89 3.94 4.07
CA PHE A 65 3.62 4.48 5.41
C PHE A 65 2.70 3.56 6.23
N GLU A 66 2.98 2.25 6.22
CA GLU A 66 2.10 1.22 6.81
C GLU A 66 1.75 1.48 8.28
N ASP A 67 2.73 1.80 9.12
CA ASP A 67 2.50 2.07 10.54
C ASP A 67 1.51 3.25 10.73
N LEU A 68 1.72 4.33 9.98
CA LEU A 68 0.84 5.49 9.99
C LEU A 68 -0.56 5.13 9.47
N TYR A 69 -0.65 4.35 8.39
CA TYR A 69 -1.93 3.90 7.84
C TYR A 69 -2.72 3.07 8.86
N LEU A 70 -2.08 2.09 9.51
CA LEU A 70 -2.68 1.23 10.52
C LEU A 70 -3.12 2.03 11.76
N GLU A 71 -2.29 2.96 12.21
CA GLU A 71 -2.62 3.87 13.31
C GLU A 71 -3.86 4.70 12.97
N ARG A 72 -3.89 5.34 11.79
CA ARG A 72 -5.03 6.14 11.34
C ARG A 72 -6.29 5.29 11.17
N ARG A 73 -6.17 4.08 10.63
CA ARG A 73 -7.28 3.12 10.49
C ARG A 73 -7.86 2.74 11.85
N LYS A 74 -7.02 2.44 12.84
CA LYS A 74 -7.43 2.14 14.22
C LYS A 74 -8.11 3.35 14.86
N HIS A 75 -7.54 4.54 14.71
CA HIS A 75 -8.12 5.77 15.24
C HIS A 75 -9.50 6.06 14.65
N LEU A 76 -9.66 5.95 13.33
CA LEU A 76 -10.96 6.14 12.67
C LEU A 76 -11.99 5.09 13.10
N ARG A 77 -11.57 3.83 13.24
CA ARG A 77 -12.42 2.75 13.77
C ARG A 77 -12.88 3.06 15.19
N ASN A 78 -11.97 3.46 16.08
CA ASN A 78 -12.32 3.79 17.47
C ASN A 78 -13.27 4.98 17.55
N ARG A 79 -13.03 6.02 16.74
CA ARG A 79 -13.92 7.19 16.64
C ARG A 79 -15.31 6.84 16.11
N TRP A 80 -15.38 5.85 15.21
CA TRP A 80 -16.66 5.33 14.71
C TRP A 80 -17.39 4.56 15.82
N ILE A 81 -16.70 3.60 16.46
CA ILE A 81 -17.26 2.76 17.54
C ILE A 81 -17.77 3.61 18.72
N SER A 82 -17.01 4.64 19.11
CA SER A 82 -17.39 5.52 20.22
C SER A 82 -18.58 6.43 19.92
N LYS A 83 -19.03 6.50 18.66
CA LYS A 83 -20.23 7.24 18.23
C LYS A 83 -21.41 6.34 17.86
N THR A 84 -21.20 5.03 17.70
CA THR A 84 -22.21 4.06 17.24
C THR A 84 -23.04 3.42 18.35
N GLU A 85 -23.54 4.20 19.32
CA GLU A 85 -24.77 3.77 20.02
C GLU A 85 -25.98 3.78 19.04
N SER A 86 -25.84 4.39 17.84
CA SER A 86 -26.97 4.64 16.92
C SER A 86 -26.76 4.28 15.44
N LEU A 87 -25.66 3.64 15.02
CA LEU A 87 -25.40 3.32 13.59
C LEU A 87 -24.91 1.88 13.35
N PRO A 88 -25.37 1.18 12.29
CA PRO A 88 -25.07 -0.24 12.08
C PRO A 88 -23.59 -0.50 11.71
N SER A 89 -23.01 -1.52 12.36
CA SER A 89 -21.63 -2.03 12.18
C SER A 89 -21.33 -2.56 10.76
N SER A 90 -22.36 -2.87 9.97
CA SER A 90 -22.27 -3.63 8.71
C SER A 90 -21.65 -2.89 7.52
N HIS A 91 -21.42 -1.58 7.60
CA HIS A 91 -20.94 -0.79 6.46
C HIS A 91 -19.41 -0.69 6.32
N TRP A 92 -18.64 -1.08 7.34
CA TRP A 92 -17.16 -0.99 7.32
C TRP A 92 -16.47 -2.21 6.69
N PHE A 93 -17.21 -3.31 6.45
CA PHE A 93 -16.71 -4.53 5.82
C PHE A 93 -17.79 -5.12 4.90
N PRO A 94 -17.96 -4.60 3.69
CA PRO A 94 -18.87 -5.22 2.72
C PRO A 94 -18.44 -6.65 2.40
N LYS A 95 -19.43 -7.45 2.00
CA LYS A 95 -19.26 -8.82 1.51
C LYS A 95 -19.59 -8.89 0.02
N GLY A 96 -19.13 -9.94 -0.68
CA GLY A 96 -19.47 -10.19 -2.09
C GLY A 96 -18.87 -9.18 -3.08
N LYS A 97 -19.54 -8.89 -4.20
CA LYS A 97 -19.05 -7.95 -5.23
C LYS A 97 -18.81 -6.52 -4.71
N ALA A 98 -19.59 -6.08 -3.71
CA ALA A 98 -19.38 -4.81 -3.02
C ALA A 98 -18.06 -4.79 -2.22
N ALA A 99 -17.58 -5.96 -1.81
CA ALA A 99 -16.26 -6.11 -1.20
C ALA A 99 -15.13 -5.89 -2.20
N LEU A 100 -15.31 -6.08 -3.50
CA LEU A 100 -14.23 -5.83 -4.47
C LEU A 100 -13.92 -4.34 -4.63
N ARG A 101 -14.95 -3.48 -4.56
CA ARG A 101 -14.79 -2.01 -4.60
C ARG A 101 -14.28 -1.40 -3.29
N GLN A 102 -14.34 -2.14 -2.17
CA GLN A 102 -14.02 -1.63 -0.83
C GLN A 102 -12.96 -2.45 -0.09
N SER A 103 -12.58 -3.63 -0.60
CA SER A 103 -11.31 -4.28 -0.29
C SER A 103 -10.20 -3.35 -0.74
N GLU A 104 -9.07 -3.35 -0.04
CA GLU A 104 -7.92 -2.51 -0.38
C GLU A 104 -7.73 -2.46 -1.90
N PHE A 105 -7.82 -1.26 -2.47
CA PHE A 105 -7.95 -1.05 -3.93
C PHE A 105 -7.09 -2.06 -4.71
N CYS A 106 -7.76 -2.97 -5.40
CA CYS A 106 -7.14 -3.94 -6.29
C CYS A 106 -7.31 -3.41 -7.70
N PHE A 107 -6.24 -2.86 -8.29
CA PHE A 107 -6.26 -2.29 -9.63
C PHE A 107 -6.85 -3.27 -10.67
N PHE A 108 -6.46 -4.55 -10.61
CA PHE A 108 -7.00 -5.58 -11.50
C PHE A 108 -8.43 -5.98 -11.16
N GLY A 109 -8.83 -5.88 -9.90
CA GLY A 109 -10.21 -6.01 -9.46
C GLY A 109 -11.11 -4.91 -10.03
N GLU A 110 -10.61 -3.67 -10.13
CA GLU A 110 -11.32 -2.55 -10.75
C GLU A 110 -11.44 -2.74 -12.27
N LYS A 111 -10.38 -3.23 -12.93
CA LYS A 111 -10.46 -3.59 -14.36
C LYS A 111 -11.57 -4.60 -14.62
N LEU A 112 -11.76 -5.60 -13.74
CA LEU A 112 -12.85 -6.58 -13.87
C LEU A 112 -14.26 -6.00 -13.72
N LEU A 113 -14.39 -4.76 -13.24
CA LEU A 113 -15.66 -4.05 -13.12
C LEU A 113 -15.99 -3.21 -14.37
N GLN A 114 -15.10 -3.16 -15.36
CA GLN A 114 -15.32 -2.47 -16.63
C GLN A 114 -16.13 -3.35 -17.58
N ASP A 115 -17.11 -2.75 -18.28
CA ASP A 115 -18.00 -3.47 -19.20
C ASP A 115 -17.27 -4.01 -20.44
N GLU A 116 -16.18 -3.36 -20.85
CA GLU A 116 -15.35 -3.79 -21.99
C GLU A 116 -13.86 -3.81 -21.60
N LEU A 117 -13.26 -5.01 -21.66
CA LEU A 117 -11.81 -5.18 -21.60
C LEU A 117 -11.29 -5.77 -22.91
N SER A 118 -10.17 -5.25 -23.39
CA SER A 118 -9.44 -5.83 -24.51
C SER A 118 -8.90 -7.23 -24.16
N LEU A 119 -8.56 -8.04 -25.18
CA LEU A 119 -7.97 -9.37 -24.98
C LEU A 119 -6.66 -9.32 -24.17
N LEU A 120 -5.83 -8.30 -24.39
CA LEU A 120 -4.57 -8.12 -23.67
C LEU A 120 -4.82 -7.82 -22.18
N GLU A 121 -5.83 -7.02 -21.87
CA GLU A 121 -6.17 -6.68 -20.48
C GLU A 121 -6.77 -7.87 -19.75
N LYS A 122 -7.62 -8.66 -20.41
CA LYS A 122 -8.13 -9.93 -19.88
C LYS A 122 -7.00 -10.88 -19.53
N GLU A 123 -6.03 -11.04 -20.42
CA GLU A 123 -4.87 -11.90 -20.18
C GLU A 123 -3.98 -11.39 -19.05
N THR A 124 -3.77 -10.06 -18.97
CA THR A 124 -3.00 -9.44 -17.89
C THR A 124 -3.65 -9.65 -16.53
N VAL A 125 -4.98 -9.45 -16.43
CA VAL A 125 -5.75 -9.68 -15.20
C VAL A 125 -5.69 -11.16 -14.81
N ARG A 126 -5.88 -12.08 -15.77
CA ARG A 126 -5.83 -13.52 -15.55
C ARG A 126 -4.47 -13.96 -15.01
N LYS A 127 -3.39 -13.50 -15.66
CA LYS A 127 -2.02 -13.79 -15.22
C LYS A 127 -1.77 -13.28 -13.81
N HIS A 128 -2.14 -12.03 -13.52
CA HIS A 128 -1.97 -11.47 -12.18
C HIS A 128 -2.74 -12.24 -11.10
N ALA A 129 -3.97 -12.66 -11.39
CA ALA A 129 -4.76 -13.49 -10.47
C ALA A 129 -4.07 -14.84 -10.19
N LEU A 130 -3.52 -15.50 -11.21
CA LEU A 130 -2.76 -16.74 -11.04
C LEU A 130 -1.47 -16.54 -10.26
N ASP A 131 -0.73 -15.47 -10.53
CA ASP A 131 0.49 -15.13 -9.79
C ASP A 131 0.19 -14.93 -8.30
N LEU A 132 -0.93 -14.27 -7.96
CA LEU A 132 -1.39 -14.11 -6.58
C LEU A 132 -1.75 -15.46 -5.94
N VAL A 133 -2.50 -16.33 -6.64
CA VAL A 133 -2.85 -17.66 -6.15
C VAL A 133 -1.58 -18.48 -5.87
N ASN A 134 -0.64 -18.51 -6.82
CA ASN A 134 0.62 -19.23 -6.70
C ASN A 134 1.48 -18.69 -5.54
N ALA A 135 1.60 -17.37 -5.41
CA ALA A 135 2.32 -16.74 -4.31
C ALA A 135 1.66 -17.01 -2.94
N SER A 136 0.32 -17.11 -2.91
CA SER A 136 -0.44 -17.36 -1.68
C SER A 136 -0.47 -18.83 -1.25
N ALA A 137 -0.11 -19.77 -2.12
CA ALA A 137 -0.16 -21.21 -1.85
C ALA A 137 0.69 -21.64 -0.63
N GLY A 138 1.67 -20.81 -0.22
CA GLY A 138 2.48 -21.00 0.99
C GLY A 138 1.97 -20.30 2.26
N LEU A 139 0.97 -19.40 2.17
CA LEU A 139 0.52 -18.54 3.29
C LEU A 139 -0.36 -19.26 4.34
N GLY A 140 -0.27 -20.57 4.44
CA GLY A 140 -0.98 -21.41 5.41
C GLY A 140 -0.14 -22.53 6.03
N GLN A 141 1.17 -22.60 5.76
CA GLN A 141 2.07 -23.51 6.47
C GLN A 141 2.56 -22.83 7.74
N SER A 142 2.19 -23.37 8.90
CA SER A 142 2.68 -22.91 10.21
C SER A 142 4.22 -22.87 10.23
N PRO A 143 4.84 -21.91 10.93
CA PRO A 143 6.28 -21.92 11.16
C PRO A 143 6.72 -23.25 11.82
N PRO A 144 7.89 -23.81 11.48
CA PRO A 144 8.33 -25.13 11.93
C PRO A 144 8.61 -25.26 13.45
N TRP A 145 8.44 -24.20 14.23
CA TRP A 145 8.69 -24.21 15.69
C TRP A 145 7.46 -24.56 16.55
N THR A 146 6.36 -25.02 15.95
CA THR A 146 5.17 -25.49 16.69
C THR A 146 5.07 -27.02 16.75
N LEU A 147 6.13 -27.71 17.15
CA LEU A 147 6.04 -29.05 17.72
C LEU A 147 6.92 -29.09 18.98
N THR A 148 6.28 -29.50 20.08
CA THR A 148 6.75 -29.71 21.46
C THR A 148 8.16 -30.25 21.60
#